data_AF-C1G2X1-F1
#
_entry.id   AF-C1G2X1-F1
#
_cell.length_a   1.000
_cell.length_b   1.000
_cell.length_c   1.000
_cell.angle_alpha   90.00
_cell.angle_beta   90.00
_cell.angle_gamma   90.00
#
_symmetry.space_group_name_H-M   'P 1'
#
loop_
_entity.id
_entity.type
_entity.pdbx_description
1 polymer ?
#
loop_
_entity_poly.entity_id
_entity_poly.type
_entity_poly.pdbx_seq_one_letter_code
_entity_poly.pdbx_strand_id
1 'polypeptide(L)'
;MSNKTPAYILSVTAGPTYNSSTHNPVIVNSPVAHLIETEHATIDLRVRIQDFTGLPRTSPRTSPYFSHPIHRNDQYSIAISLVPKHAVRGTDLVFGNDFDHPIRHNLPPGTNKALKIVKWTIDPGLEGDAYADRPYLYGPALSSWNFLRICDVGEGRNLKVEEEVIQEGGEGGGEEVRRKLDIPDDAVRRRKFFLDKANRERFVFEEGRLYKADFGNGYLGFNDFSLRLPGFSIKVTKYINVKNHQLRYVLKNKRTGDVYFVVLFTLLLDGDGREWEGEEIGVADDGGSGDDVDNGDDDDDSDDVDNDDDDDDGGGNKDKYIDNDEGVD
;
A
#
# COMPACT_ATOMS: atom_id res chain seq x y z
N MET A 1 -8.54 -36.98 -4.66
CA MET A 1 -7.71 -35.87 -4.15
C MET A 1 -8.52 -34.59 -4.29
N SER A 2 -8.89 -33.97 -3.17
CA SER A 2 -9.70 -32.75 -3.18
C SER A 2 -8.84 -31.60 -3.70
N ASN A 3 -9.19 -31.04 -4.87
CA ASN A 3 -8.58 -29.81 -5.39
C ASN A 3 -8.98 -28.65 -4.46
N LYS A 4 -8.31 -28.50 -3.33
CA LYS A 4 -8.39 -27.27 -2.54
C LYS A 4 -7.82 -26.16 -3.42
N THR A 5 -8.66 -25.21 -3.79
CA THR A 5 -8.20 -23.97 -4.44
C THR A 5 -7.20 -23.31 -3.48
N PRO A 6 -6.02 -22.87 -3.96
CA PRO A 6 -5.10 -22.17 -3.10
C PRO A 6 -5.81 -20.93 -2.50
N ALA A 7 -5.95 -20.92 -1.18
CA ALA A 7 -6.23 -19.74 -0.38
C ALA A 7 -5.05 -18.78 -0.50
N TYR A 8 -5.37 -17.55 -0.91
CA TYR A 8 -4.44 -16.43 -0.97
C TYR A 8 -4.75 -15.46 0.16
N ILE A 9 -3.71 -14.87 0.74
CA ILE A 9 -3.82 -13.81 1.72
C ILE A 9 -3.22 -12.55 1.11
N LEU A 10 -3.96 -11.44 1.13
CA LEU A 10 -3.49 -10.16 0.64
C LEU A 10 -2.62 -9.48 1.69
N SER A 11 -1.40 -9.08 1.34
CA SER A 11 -0.55 -8.19 2.13
C SER A 11 -0.40 -6.86 1.40
N VAL A 12 -0.52 -5.75 2.13
CA VAL A 12 -0.35 -4.41 1.57
C VAL A 12 0.82 -3.73 2.25
N THR A 13 1.81 -3.30 1.46
CA THR A 13 2.95 -2.50 1.94
C THR A 13 3.07 -1.22 1.14
N ALA A 14 3.69 -0.20 1.72
CA ALA A 14 3.95 1.04 1.02
C ALA A 14 5.26 1.68 1.48
N GLY A 15 5.91 2.40 0.56
CA GLY A 15 7.17 3.08 0.84
C GLY A 15 7.58 4.09 -0.23
N PRO A 16 8.75 4.72 -0.04
CA PRO A 16 9.19 5.87 -0.83
C PRO A 16 9.79 5.49 -2.19
N THR A 17 10.17 4.22 -2.41
CA THR A 17 10.89 3.79 -3.61
C THR A 17 10.34 2.49 -4.18
N TYR A 18 10.85 2.07 -5.34
CA TYR A 18 10.56 0.75 -5.91
C TYR A 18 11.12 -0.43 -5.09
N ASN A 19 12.10 -0.20 -4.21
CA ASN A 19 12.67 -1.26 -3.39
C ASN A 19 11.70 -1.64 -2.26
N SER A 20 11.10 -2.83 -2.36
CA SER A 20 10.13 -3.32 -1.38
C SER A 20 10.72 -3.53 0.02
N SER A 21 12.04 -3.67 0.16
CA SER A 21 12.68 -3.77 1.47
C SER A 21 12.62 -2.48 2.28
N THR A 22 12.28 -1.34 1.65
CA THR A 22 12.09 -0.05 2.33
C THR A 22 10.62 0.24 2.61
N HIS A 23 9.72 -0.73 2.38
CA HIS A 23 8.29 -0.55 2.57
C HIS A 23 7.89 -1.03 3.95
N ASN A 24 6.90 -0.37 4.53
CA ASN A 24 6.27 -0.77 5.78
C ASN A 24 4.86 -1.32 5.50
N PRO A 25 4.36 -2.28 6.30
CA PRO A 25 2.98 -2.73 6.21
C PRO A 25 1.98 -1.60 6.39
N VAL A 26 0.94 -1.58 5.55
CA VAL A 26 -0.16 -0.61 5.66
C VAL A 26 -1.28 -1.24 6.49
N ILE A 27 -1.72 -0.55 7.54
CA ILE A 27 -2.93 -0.95 8.28
C ILE A 27 -4.15 -0.56 7.45
N VAL A 28 -4.64 -1.49 6.62
CA VAL A 28 -5.76 -1.26 5.70
C VAL A 28 -7.01 -0.87 6.49
N ASN A 29 -7.79 0.08 5.96
CA ASN A 29 -8.99 0.64 6.60
C ASN A 29 -8.75 1.40 7.93
N SER A 30 -7.50 1.63 8.32
CA SER A 30 -7.19 2.49 9.47
C SER A 30 -7.54 3.96 9.17
N PRO A 31 -8.11 4.71 10.13
CA PRO A 31 -8.24 6.16 10.02
C PRO A 31 -6.87 6.87 10.13
N VAL A 32 -5.86 6.20 10.72
CA VAL A 32 -4.48 6.70 10.82
C VAL A 32 -3.79 6.52 9.47
N ALA A 33 -3.23 7.62 8.95
CA ALA A 33 -2.50 7.58 7.69
C ALA A 33 -1.13 6.91 7.84
N HIS A 34 -0.71 6.24 6.78
CA HIS A 34 0.65 5.73 6.59
C HIS A 34 1.54 6.86 6.05
N LEU A 35 2.45 7.37 6.87
CA LEU A 35 3.38 8.43 6.47
C LEU A 35 4.45 7.87 5.53
N ILE A 36 4.65 8.55 4.40
CA ILE A 36 5.75 8.32 3.47
C ILE A 36 6.47 9.64 3.27
N GLU A 37 7.76 9.66 3.63
CA GLU A 37 8.63 10.81 3.48
C GLU A 37 9.64 10.53 2.36
N THR A 38 9.73 11.44 1.39
CA THR A 38 10.70 11.39 0.30
C THR A 38 11.49 12.69 0.21
N GLU A 39 12.53 12.72 -0.62
CA GLU A 39 13.20 13.99 -0.98
C GLU A 39 12.22 14.99 -1.64
N HIS A 40 11.20 14.51 -2.33
CA HIS A 40 10.36 15.33 -3.21
C HIS A 40 9.00 15.72 -2.59
N ALA A 41 8.55 15.00 -1.56
CA ALA A 41 7.25 15.21 -0.94
C ALA A 41 7.10 14.51 0.41
N THR A 42 6.16 15.02 1.19
CA THR A 42 5.58 14.37 2.36
C THR A 42 4.18 13.86 1.98
N ILE A 43 3.90 12.58 2.23
CA ILE A 43 2.64 11.94 1.85
C ILE A 43 2.02 11.21 3.05
N ASP A 44 0.74 11.48 3.31
CA ASP A 44 -0.08 10.67 4.20
C ASP A 44 -0.98 9.77 3.34
N LEU A 45 -0.67 8.47 3.31
CA LEU A 45 -1.37 7.46 2.52
C LEU A 45 -2.44 6.74 3.35
N ARG A 46 -3.63 6.53 2.78
CA ARG A 46 -4.63 5.61 3.33
C ARG A 46 -5.06 4.63 2.24
N VAL A 47 -5.00 3.34 2.58
CA VAL A 47 -5.53 2.27 1.73
C VAL A 47 -6.77 1.70 2.40
N ARG A 48 -7.86 1.66 1.65
CA ARG A 48 -9.14 1.10 2.10
C ARG A 48 -9.53 -0.04 1.17
N ILE A 49 -10.02 -1.14 1.74
CA ILE A 49 -10.50 -2.30 0.99
C ILE A 49 -11.76 -2.80 1.68
N GLN A 50 -12.86 -2.90 0.93
CA GLN A 50 -14.11 -3.40 1.48
C GLN A 50 -13.96 -4.89 1.83
N ASP A 51 -14.49 -5.32 2.98
CA ASP A 51 -14.44 -6.71 3.45
C ASP A 51 -13.02 -7.30 3.56
N PHE A 52 -12.02 -6.50 3.92
CA PHE A 52 -10.62 -6.91 4.00
C PHE A 52 -10.40 -8.10 4.94
N THR A 53 -9.70 -9.12 4.43
CA THR A 53 -9.29 -10.33 5.19
C THR A 53 -7.78 -10.61 5.09
N GLY A 54 -6.99 -9.58 4.79
CA GLY A 54 -5.55 -9.70 4.56
C GLY A 54 -4.70 -9.46 5.81
N LEU A 55 -3.44 -9.06 5.58
CA LEU A 55 -2.45 -8.73 6.60
C LEU A 55 -2.19 -7.20 6.66
N PRO A 56 -1.88 -6.67 7.86
CA PRO A 56 -1.89 -7.37 9.15
C PRO A 56 -3.32 -7.69 9.60
N ARG A 57 -3.48 -8.80 10.35
CA ARG A 57 -4.80 -9.30 10.79
C ARG A 57 -5.55 -8.34 11.72
N THR A 58 -4.82 -7.39 12.31
CA THR A 58 -5.36 -6.31 13.14
C THR A 58 -6.06 -5.21 12.34
N SER A 59 -5.88 -5.18 11.01
CA SER A 59 -6.54 -4.21 10.14
C SER A 59 -8.06 -4.36 10.22
N PRO A 60 -8.83 -3.26 10.34
CA PRO A 60 -10.28 -3.31 10.28
C PRO A 60 -10.77 -3.96 8.99
N ARG A 61 -11.82 -4.78 9.09
CA ARG A 61 -12.44 -5.44 7.93
C ARG A 61 -13.09 -4.47 6.95
N THR A 62 -13.54 -3.31 7.42
CA THR A 62 -14.16 -2.28 6.58
C THR A 62 -13.90 -0.89 7.15
N SER A 63 -14.23 0.15 6.40
CA SER A 63 -14.11 1.57 6.80
C SER A 63 -15.45 2.29 6.60
N PRO A 64 -15.78 3.31 7.42
CA PRO A 64 -16.95 4.17 7.20
C PRO A 64 -16.98 4.83 5.81
N TYR A 65 -15.83 4.93 5.13
CA TYR A 65 -15.72 5.34 3.74
C TYR A 65 -16.73 4.65 2.81
N PHE A 66 -16.88 3.32 2.89
CA PHE A 66 -17.76 2.55 2.00
C PHE A 66 -19.26 2.77 2.27
N SER A 67 -19.61 3.34 3.42
CA SER A 67 -20.98 3.74 3.75
C SER A 67 -21.33 5.14 3.22
N HIS A 68 -20.32 5.96 2.91
CA HIS A 68 -20.49 7.31 2.42
C HIS A 68 -21.22 7.31 1.05
N PRO A 69 -22.21 8.19 0.82
CA PRO A 69 -23.05 8.13 -0.40
C PRO A 69 -22.28 8.11 -1.72
N ILE A 70 -21.14 8.81 -1.82
CA ILE A 70 -20.35 8.89 -3.06
C ILE A 70 -19.43 7.67 -3.29
N HIS A 71 -19.30 6.78 -2.30
CA HIS A 71 -18.34 5.65 -2.31
C HIS A 71 -19.01 4.27 -2.13
N ARG A 72 -20.35 4.20 -2.11
CA ARG A 72 -21.09 2.94 -1.90
C ARG A 72 -20.80 1.83 -2.91
N ASN A 73 -20.27 2.19 -4.08
CA ASN A 73 -19.93 1.25 -5.14
C ASN A 73 -18.44 0.95 -5.23
N ASP A 74 -17.61 1.60 -4.40
CA ASP A 74 -16.17 1.39 -4.40
C ASP A 74 -15.84 0.08 -3.67
N GLN A 75 -14.86 -0.66 -4.19
CA GLN A 75 -14.33 -1.87 -3.55
C GLN A 75 -13.01 -1.57 -2.81
N TYR A 76 -12.34 -0.49 -3.20
CA TYR A 76 -11.10 -0.03 -2.59
C TYR A 76 -10.89 1.47 -2.83
N SER A 77 -9.98 2.05 -2.06
CA SER A 77 -9.49 3.42 -2.24
C SER A 77 -8.00 3.51 -1.88
N ILE A 78 -7.29 4.36 -2.60
CA ILE A 78 -5.95 4.86 -2.31
C ILE A 78 -6.10 6.38 -2.20
N ALA A 79 -6.21 6.85 -0.96
CA ALA A 79 -6.33 8.26 -0.64
C ALA A 79 -4.98 8.81 -0.16
N ILE A 80 -4.65 10.03 -0.56
CA ILE A 80 -3.40 10.70 -0.20
C ILE A 80 -3.66 12.14 0.23
N SER A 81 -2.91 12.59 1.23
CA SER A 81 -2.50 13.98 1.35
C SER A 81 -1.08 14.09 0.83
N LEU A 82 -0.81 15.04 -0.04
CA LEU A 82 0.46 15.26 -0.71
C LEU A 82 0.91 16.70 -0.47
N VAL A 83 2.10 16.87 0.09
CA VAL A 83 2.80 18.16 0.20
C VAL A 83 4.08 18.08 -0.61
N PRO A 84 4.15 18.67 -1.82
CA PRO A 84 5.36 18.71 -2.62
C PRO A 84 6.43 19.56 -1.94
N LYS A 85 7.68 19.09 -1.92
CA LYS A 85 8.85 19.86 -1.47
C LYS A 85 9.47 20.71 -2.59
N HIS A 86 9.06 20.44 -3.82
CA HIS A 86 9.42 21.22 -5.01
C HIS A 86 8.21 21.30 -5.93
N ALA A 87 8.13 22.39 -6.71
CA ALA A 87 7.06 22.58 -7.66
C ALA A 87 7.07 21.51 -8.77
N VAL A 88 5.91 20.94 -9.10
CA VAL A 88 5.76 19.89 -10.12
C VAL A 88 4.77 20.33 -11.18
N ARG A 89 5.13 20.22 -12.46
CA ARG A 89 4.19 20.52 -13.55
C ARG A 89 3.04 19.50 -13.54
N GLY A 90 1.80 19.97 -13.74
CA GLY A 90 0.62 19.11 -13.82
C GLY A 90 0.66 18.09 -14.97
N THR A 91 1.55 18.28 -15.94
CA THR A 91 1.82 17.35 -17.05
C THR A 91 2.75 16.20 -16.70
N ASP A 92 3.56 16.35 -15.65
CA ASP A 92 4.66 15.44 -15.32
C ASP A 92 4.26 14.40 -14.27
N LEU A 93 3.33 14.74 -13.37
CA LEU A 93 2.88 13.84 -12.32
C LEU A 93 1.89 12.80 -12.86
N VAL A 94 2.26 11.52 -12.76
CA VAL A 94 1.43 10.39 -13.22
C VAL A 94 1.18 9.42 -12.08
N PHE A 95 0.00 8.81 -12.12
CA PHE A 95 -0.43 7.78 -11.20
C PHE A 95 -0.90 6.55 -11.97
N GLY A 96 -0.59 5.36 -11.47
CA GLY A 96 -1.02 4.11 -12.11
C GLY A 96 -0.17 2.92 -11.73
N ASN A 97 -0.11 1.92 -12.60
CA ASN A 97 0.51 0.63 -12.36
C ASN A 97 1.71 0.38 -13.29
N ASP A 98 2.72 -0.33 -12.81
CA ASP A 98 3.79 -0.86 -13.64
C ASP A 98 4.35 -2.17 -13.08
N PHE A 99 5.11 -2.87 -13.90
CA PHE A 99 5.73 -4.16 -13.60
C PHE A 99 7.19 -4.14 -14.05
N ASP A 100 8.09 -4.75 -13.27
CA ASP A 100 9.52 -4.82 -13.62
C ASP A 100 9.88 -5.99 -14.53
N HIS A 101 8.89 -6.83 -14.86
CA HIS A 101 9.08 -8.00 -15.70
C HIS A 101 7.86 -8.20 -16.62
N PRO A 102 8.03 -8.93 -17.74
CA PRO A 102 6.95 -9.14 -18.68
C PRO A 102 5.85 -10.03 -18.09
N ILE A 103 4.59 -9.63 -18.29
CA ILE A 103 3.41 -10.41 -17.86
C ILE A 103 2.61 -10.99 -19.04
N ARG A 104 3.04 -10.76 -20.28
CA ARG A 104 2.30 -11.08 -21.52
C ARG A 104 1.80 -12.52 -21.63
N HIS A 105 2.51 -13.49 -21.04
CA HIS A 105 2.14 -14.91 -21.06
C HIS A 105 1.07 -15.27 -20.02
N ASN A 106 0.84 -14.39 -19.06
CA ASN A 106 -0.13 -14.52 -17.99
C ASN A 106 -1.37 -13.66 -18.22
N LEU A 107 -1.42 -12.84 -19.26
CA LEU A 107 -2.56 -11.98 -19.52
C LEU A 107 -3.80 -12.79 -19.92
N PRO A 108 -4.99 -12.45 -19.39
CA PRO A 108 -6.23 -13.03 -19.87
C PRO A 108 -6.43 -12.84 -21.37
N PRO A 109 -7.06 -13.80 -22.07
CA PRO A 109 -7.50 -13.57 -23.45
C PRO A 109 -8.38 -12.31 -23.52
N GLY A 110 -8.04 -11.39 -24.42
CA GLY A 110 -8.79 -10.14 -24.59
C GLY A 110 -8.32 -8.96 -23.75
N THR A 111 -7.15 -9.00 -23.11
CA THR A 111 -6.58 -7.85 -22.37
C THR A 111 -6.56 -6.55 -23.17
N ASN A 112 -6.22 -6.58 -24.47
CA ASN A 112 -6.31 -5.38 -25.32
C ASN A 112 -7.73 -4.81 -25.43
N LYS A 113 -8.77 -5.65 -25.40
CA LYS A 113 -10.17 -5.20 -25.37
C LYS A 113 -10.52 -4.63 -24.00
N ALA A 114 -10.07 -5.26 -22.91
CA ALA A 114 -10.24 -4.73 -21.55
C ALA A 114 -9.60 -3.35 -21.39
N LEU A 115 -8.36 -3.17 -21.87
CA LEU A 115 -7.67 -1.87 -21.88
C LEU A 115 -8.45 -0.82 -22.68
N LYS A 116 -9.02 -1.18 -23.84
CA LYS A 116 -9.89 -0.27 -24.60
C LYS A 116 -11.16 0.11 -23.83
N ILE A 117 -11.78 -0.83 -23.12
CA ILE A 117 -12.94 -0.54 -22.27
C ILE A 117 -12.54 0.42 -21.15
N VAL A 118 -11.44 0.16 -20.43
CA VAL A 118 -10.94 1.04 -19.37
C VAL A 118 -10.71 2.46 -19.89
N LYS A 119 -10.04 2.61 -21.04
CA LYS A 119 -9.83 3.93 -21.65
C LYS A 119 -11.13 4.61 -22.08
N TRP A 120 -12.10 3.85 -22.57
CA TRP A 120 -13.35 4.42 -23.07
C TRP A 120 -14.33 4.80 -21.93
N THR A 121 -14.40 3.99 -20.86
CA THR A 121 -15.43 4.14 -19.81
C THR A 121 -14.91 4.68 -18.48
N ILE A 122 -13.62 4.51 -18.16
CA ILE A 122 -13.08 4.77 -16.82
C ILE A 122 -12.14 5.97 -16.85
N ASP A 123 -11.03 5.85 -17.57
CA ASP A 123 -10.00 6.89 -17.65
C ASP A 123 -9.47 7.02 -19.09
N PRO A 124 -9.97 7.99 -19.86
CA PRO A 124 -9.48 8.27 -21.21
C PRO A 124 -8.03 8.77 -21.27
N GLY A 125 -7.49 9.27 -20.16
CA GLY A 125 -6.11 9.75 -20.05
C GLY A 125 -5.08 8.64 -19.84
N LEU A 126 -5.55 7.40 -19.72
CA LEU A 126 -4.70 6.26 -19.42
C LEU A 126 -3.88 5.83 -20.64
N GLU A 127 -2.57 5.79 -20.48
CA GLU A 127 -1.57 5.31 -21.42
C GLU A 127 -0.91 4.05 -20.86
N GLY A 128 -0.64 3.06 -21.70
CA GLY A 128 -0.07 1.82 -21.21
C GLY A 128 0.10 0.77 -22.28
N ASP A 129 1.00 -0.17 -21.98
CA ASP A 129 1.26 -1.36 -22.77
C ASP A 129 1.42 -2.55 -21.82
N ALA A 130 0.44 -3.46 -21.85
CA ALA A 130 0.47 -4.67 -21.04
C ALA A 130 1.41 -5.76 -21.59
N TYR A 131 1.83 -5.65 -22.86
CA TYR A 131 2.64 -6.65 -23.56
C TYR A 131 4.13 -6.32 -23.60
N ALA A 132 4.52 -5.10 -23.19
CA ALA A 132 5.89 -4.66 -23.05
C ALA A 132 6.72 -5.56 -22.11
N ASP A 133 8.05 -5.48 -22.22
CA ASP A 133 8.94 -6.18 -21.29
C ASP A 133 8.88 -5.61 -19.87
N ARG A 134 8.53 -4.32 -19.76
CA ARG A 134 8.18 -3.64 -18.51
C ARG A 134 6.77 -3.04 -18.66
N PRO A 135 5.73 -3.85 -18.45
CA PRO A 135 4.35 -3.42 -18.61
C PRO A 135 4.03 -2.22 -17.74
N TYR A 136 3.20 -1.32 -18.24
CA TYR A 136 2.75 -0.15 -17.49
C TYR A 136 1.36 0.32 -17.92
N LEU A 137 0.71 1.05 -17.03
CA LEU A 137 -0.58 1.67 -17.23
C LEU A 137 -0.67 2.93 -16.34
N TYR A 138 -0.39 4.10 -16.93
CA TYR A 138 -0.31 5.38 -16.24
C TYR A 138 -1.29 6.39 -16.82
N GLY A 139 -1.88 7.22 -15.97
CA GLY A 139 -2.61 8.41 -16.38
C GLY A 139 -2.05 9.67 -15.70
N PRO A 140 -2.28 10.87 -16.27
CA PRO A 140 -1.99 12.11 -15.56
C PRO A 140 -2.75 12.14 -14.23
N ALA A 141 -2.06 12.42 -13.12
CA ALA A 141 -2.65 12.37 -11.78
C ALA A 141 -3.96 13.19 -11.67
N LEU A 142 -3.96 14.39 -12.26
CA LEU A 142 -5.10 15.31 -12.29
C LEU A 142 -6.36 14.76 -12.98
N SER A 143 -6.22 13.84 -13.94
CA SER A 143 -7.35 13.20 -14.61
C SER A 143 -7.68 11.81 -14.05
N SER A 144 -6.72 11.13 -13.42
CA SER A 144 -6.91 9.78 -12.90
C SER A 144 -7.53 9.73 -11.51
N TRP A 145 -7.23 10.68 -10.62
CA TRP A 145 -7.83 10.72 -9.28
C TRP A 145 -9.34 10.98 -9.35
N ASN A 146 -10.15 10.24 -8.61
CA ASN A 146 -11.61 10.42 -8.58
C ASN A 146 -11.98 11.79 -8.01
N PHE A 147 -11.31 12.19 -6.92
CA PHE A 147 -11.50 13.46 -6.22
C PHE A 147 -10.17 14.16 -6.00
N LEU A 148 -10.16 15.48 -6.08
CA LEU A 148 -9.01 16.34 -5.82
C LEU A 148 -9.47 17.56 -5.02
N ARG A 149 -8.81 17.79 -3.89
CA ARG A 149 -8.91 19.02 -3.12
C ARG A 149 -7.58 19.74 -3.12
N ILE A 150 -7.61 21.02 -3.51
CA ILE A 150 -6.47 21.92 -3.42
C ILE A 150 -6.63 22.72 -2.13
N CYS A 151 -5.72 22.57 -1.18
CA CYS A 151 -5.79 23.21 0.13
C CYS A 151 -4.79 24.37 0.23
N ASP A 152 -4.49 24.87 1.43
CA ASP A 152 -3.60 25.99 1.62
C ASP A 152 -2.10 25.64 1.53
N VAL A 153 -1.28 26.68 1.39
CA VAL A 153 0.18 26.59 1.51
C VAL A 153 0.55 26.62 2.98
N GLY A 154 1.42 25.72 3.43
CA GLY A 154 1.85 25.67 4.82
C GLY A 154 0.78 25.14 5.78
N GLU A 155 -0.38 24.71 5.28
CA GLU A 155 -1.21 23.73 5.99
C GLU A 155 -0.36 22.46 6.12
N GLY A 156 0.27 22.31 7.29
CA GLY A 156 0.96 21.08 7.64
C GLY A 156 0.01 19.88 7.57
N ARG A 157 0.57 18.69 7.76
CA ARG A 157 -0.21 17.44 7.80
C ARG A 157 -1.35 17.58 8.81
N ASN A 158 -2.58 17.26 8.39
CA ASN A 158 -3.70 17.15 9.31
C ASN A 158 -3.60 15.80 10.02
N LEU A 159 -2.96 15.77 11.20
CA LEU A 159 -2.75 14.56 12.00
C LEU A 159 -4.03 14.02 12.66
N LYS A 160 -5.20 14.58 12.34
CA LYS A 160 -6.46 14.11 12.89
C LYS A 160 -6.64 12.63 12.59
N VAL A 161 -6.81 11.84 13.64
CA VAL A 161 -7.16 10.40 13.60
C VAL A 161 -8.66 10.27 13.36
N GLU A 162 -9.18 10.97 12.35
CA GLU A 162 -10.57 10.87 11.95
C GLU A 162 -10.63 10.32 10.52
N GLU A 163 -11.65 9.51 10.26
CA GLU A 163 -11.91 9.03 8.91
C GLU A 163 -12.26 10.22 8.01
N GLU A 164 -11.36 10.54 7.07
CA GLU A 164 -11.57 11.61 6.10
C GLU A 164 -12.05 11.06 4.75
N VAL A 165 -13.22 11.56 4.32
CA VAL A 165 -13.73 11.41 2.96
C VAL A 165 -13.34 12.64 2.14
N ILE A 166 -12.37 12.48 1.24
CA ILE A 166 -11.89 13.55 0.37
C ILE A 166 -12.97 13.85 -0.68
N GLN A 167 -13.38 15.12 -0.77
CA GLN A 167 -14.31 15.57 -1.81
C GLN A 167 -13.64 16.61 -2.70
N GLU A 168 -14.12 16.68 -3.94
CA GLU A 168 -13.67 17.66 -4.94
C GLU A 168 -13.78 19.09 -4.40
N GLY A 169 -12.80 19.93 -4.73
CA GLY A 169 -12.91 21.36 -4.50
C GLY A 169 -11.59 22.06 -4.22
N GLY A 170 -11.71 23.24 -3.63
CA GLY A 170 -10.62 24.00 -3.05
C GLY A 170 -10.93 24.31 -1.59
N GLU A 171 -9.88 24.59 -0.83
CA GLU A 171 -9.96 25.09 0.54
C GLU A 171 -8.97 26.24 0.68
N GLY A 172 -9.39 27.33 1.31
CA GLY A 172 -8.59 28.55 1.44
C GLY A 172 -8.09 29.07 0.08
N GLY A 173 -6.79 29.32 -0.02
CA GLY A 173 -6.13 29.77 -1.24
C GLY A 173 -6.24 28.77 -2.42
N GLY A 174 -6.57 27.51 -2.17
CA GLY A 174 -6.84 26.53 -3.21
C GLY A 174 -8.08 26.84 -4.06
N GLU A 175 -9.09 27.52 -3.50
CA GLU A 175 -10.25 27.99 -4.27
C GLU A 175 -9.85 29.04 -5.32
N GLU A 176 -8.92 29.92 -4.97
CA GLU A 176 -8.41 30.93 -5.89
C GLU A 176 -7.60 30.31 -7.03
N VAL A 177 -6.78 29.28 -6.74
CA VAL A 177 -6.07 28.52 -7.78
C VAL A 177 -7.06 27.92 -8.78
N ARG A 178 -8.14 27.30 -8.29
CA ARG A 178 -9.19 26.72 -9.15
C ARG A 178 -9.86 27.76 -10.02
N ARG A 179 -10.26 28.89 -9.43
CA ARG A 179 -10.91 29.99 -10.14
C ARG A 179 -10.01 30.60 -11.22
N LYS A 180 -8.72 30.84 -10.92
CA LYS A 180 -7.75 31.41 -11.88
C LYS A 180 -7.47 30.50 -13.07
N LEU A 181 -7.56 29.20 -12.87
CA LEU A 181 -7.28 28.19 -13.89
C LEU A 181 -8.54 27.65 -14.57
N ASP A 182 -9.72 28.17 -14.21
CA ASP A 182 -11.02 27.70 -14.69
C ASP A 182 -11.26 26.20 -14.45
N ILE A 183 -10.75 25.68 -13.32
CA ILE A 183 -10.91 24.28 -12.95
C ILE A 183 -12.37 24.04 -12.53
N PRO A 184 -13.10 23.13 -13.18
CA PRO A 184 -14.50 22.86 -12.83
C PRO A 184 -14.66 22.30 -11.40
N ASP A 185 -15.67 22.74 -10.66
CA ASP A 185 -15.96 22.29 -9.28
C ASP A 185 -16.50 20.86 -9.17
N ASP A 186 -16.99 20.30 -10.27
CA ASP A 186 -17.45 18.91 -10.33
C ASP A 186 -16.30 17.96 -10.69
N ALA A 187 -16.17 16.87 -9.96
CA ALA A 187 -15.09 15.89 -10.12
C ALA A 187 -15.02 15.30 -11.54
N VAL A 188 -16.17 14.99 -12.14
CA VAL A 188 -16.23 14.42 -13.50
C VAL A 188 -15.75 15.43 -14.53
N ARG A 189 -16.22 16.67 -14.43
CA ARG A 189 -15.80 17.78 -15.29
C ARG A 189 -14.32 18.13 -15.08
N ARG A 190 -13.81 18.11 -13.84
CA ARG A 190 -12.39 18.33 -13.52
C ARG A 190 -11.50 17.28 -14.19
N ARG A 191 -11.84 16.00 -14.07
CA ARG A 191 -11.09 14.92 -14.74
C ARG A 191 -11.09 15.12 -16.25
N LYS A 192 -12.24 15.45 -16.85
CA LYS A 192 -12.36 15.76 -18.29
C LYS A 192 -11.55 16.99 -18.70
N PHE A 193 -11.58 18.05 -17.90
CA PHE A 193 -10.81 19.29 -18.12
C PHE A 193 -9.31 18.98 -18.20
N PHE A 194 -8.82 18.14 -17.29
CA PHE A 194 -7.43 17.70 -17.27
C PHE A 194 -7.11 16.56 -18.23
N LEU A 195 -8.01 16.13 -19.12
CA LEU A 195 -7.65 15.31 -20.30
C LEU A 195 -6.97 16.16 -21.39
N ASP A 196 -7.20 17.48 -21.39
CA ASP A 196 -6.49 18.41 -22.27
C ASP A 196 -5.08 18.70 -21.74
N LYS A 197 -4.08 18.55 -22.62
CA LYS A 197 -2.68 18.83 -22.30
C LYS A 197 -2.45 20.30 -21.97
N ALA A 198 -3.10 21.24 -22.67
CA ALA A 198 -2.93 22.67 -22.42
C ALA A 198 -3.38 23.05 -21.01
N ASN A 199 -4.47 22.45 -20.52
CA ASN A 199 -4.94 22.66 -19.15
C ASN A 199 -3.97 22.11 -18.11
N ARG A 200 -3.38 20.93 -18.36
CA ARG A 200 -2.33 20.37 -17.49
C ARG A 200 -1.04 21.20 -17.50
N GLU A 201 -0.70 21.83 -18.62
CA GLU A 201 0.50 22.69 -18.73
C GLU A 201 0.37 23.98 -17.93
N ARG A 202 -0.86 24.49 -17.77
CA ARG A 202 -1.17 25.66 -16.93
C ARG A 202 -1.17 25.35 -15.42
N PHE A 203 -1.29 24.08 -15.04
CA PHE A 203 -1.35 23.66 -13.65
C PHE A 203 0.04 23.32 -13.09
N VAL A 204 0.30 23.76 -11.86
CA VAL A 204 1.50 23.42 -11.09
C VAL A 204 1.06 22.91 -9.71
N PHE A 205 1.59 21.77 -9.31
CA PHE A 205 1.61 21.38 -7.91
C PHE A 205 2.66 22.25 -7.22
N GLU A 206 2.21 23.22 -6.44
CA GLU A 206 3.04 24.23 -5.78
C GLU A 206 3.79 23.61 -4.60
N GLU A 207 5.04 24.06 -4.43
CA GLU A 207 5.85 23.70 -3.27
C GLU A 207 5.16 24.13 -1.97
N GLY A 208 5.14 23.24 -0.98
CA GLY A 208 4.56 23.48 0.33
C GLY A 208 3.03 23.53 0.37
N ARG A 209 2.33 23.38 -0.77
CA ARG A 209 0.86 23.31 -0.78
C ARG A 209 0.38 21.91 -0.46
N LEU A 210 -0.65 21.83 0.37
CA LEU A 210 -1.39 20.59 0.61
C LEU A 210 -2.35 20.28 -0.55
N TYR A 211 -2.24 19.09 -1.11
CA TYR A 211 -3.19 18.51 -2.06
C TYR A 211 -3.76 17.23 -1.47
N LYS A 212 -5.08 17.08 -1.48
CA LYS A 212 -5.71 15.80 -1.11
C LYS A 212 -6.30 15.16 -2.34
N ALA A 213 -6.06 13.88 -2.54
CA ALA A 213 -6.60 13.14 -3.66
C ALA A 213 -7.08 11.76 -3.25
N ASP A 214 -8.11 11.27 -3.91
CA ASP A 214 -8.61 9.91 -3.71
C ASP A 214 -8.75 9.20 -5.05
N PHE A 215 -8.27 7.96 -5.09
CA PHE A 215 -8.43 7.04 -6.20
C PHE A 215 -9.12 5.77 -5.71
N GLY A 216 -10.37 5.59 -6.13
CA GLY A 216 -11.20 4.46 -5.73
C GLY A 216 -12.13 4.04 -6.86
N ASN A 217 -12.41 2.74 -6.94
CA ASN A 217 -13.39 2.24 -7.88
C ASN A 217 -13.94 0.87 -7.46
N GLY A 218 -15.03 0.46 -8.12
CA GLY A 218 -15.66 -0.84 -7.94
C GLY A 218 -15.12 -1.97 -8.82
N TYR A 219 -14.05 -1.73 -9.58
CA TYR A 219 -13.61 -2.62 -10.66
C TYR A 219 -12.62 -3.70 -10.22
N LEU A 220 -11.89 -3.50 -9.12
CA LEU A 220 -10.99 -4.51 -8.54
C LEU A 220 -11.58 -5.05 -7.24
N GLY A 221 -11.97 -6.32 -7.25
CA GLY A 221 -12.36 -7.06 -6.05
C GLY A 221 -11.15 -7.74 -5.44
N PHE A 222 -10.64 -7.22 -4.32
CA PHE A 222 -9.44 -7.76 -3.66
C PHE A 222 -9.70 -9.03 -2.83
N ASN A 223 -10.95 -9.31 -2.43
CA ASN A 223 -11.26 -10.53 -1.66
C ASN A 223 -11.60 -11.73 -2.55
N ASP A 224 -12.23 -11.49 -3.70
CA ASP A 224 -12.58 -12.53 -4.68
C ASP A 224 -11.64 -12.57 -5.88
N PHE A 225 -10.62 -11.69 -5.87
CA PHE A 225 -9.61 -11.49 -6.91
C PHE A 225 -10.26 -11.40 -8.29
N SER A 226 -11.21 -10.47 -8.43
CA SER A 226 -11.95 -10.25 -9.67
C SER A 226 -11.63 -8.89 -10.29
N LEU A 227 -11.55 -8.88 -11.62
CA LEU A 227 -11.60 -7.68 -12.44
C LEU A 227 -13.02 -7.56 -13.00
N ARG A 228 -13.75 -6.54 -12.58
CA ARG A 228 -15.14 -6.24 -12.93
C ARG A 228 -15.15 -4.99 -13.79
N LEU A 229 -15.32 -5.13 -15.10
CA LEU A 229 -15.46 -4.00 -16.03
C LEU A 229 -16.90 -3.93 -16.57
N PRO A 230 -17.33 -2.79 -17.15
CA PRO A 230 -18.64 -2.72 -17.79
C PRO A 230 -18.83 -3.85 -18.83
N GLY A 231 -19.82 -4.71 -18.59
CA GLY A 231 -20.16 -5.83 -19.47
C GLY A 231 -19.20 -7.05 -19.41
N PHE A 232 -18.24 -7.08 -18.47
CA PHE A 232 -17.28 -8.17 -18.37
C PHE A 232 -16.77 -8.36 -16.93
N SER A 233 -16.73 -9.59 -16.43
CA SER A 233 -16.11 -9.90 -15.13
C SER A 233 -15.27 -11.17 -15.24
N ILE A 234 -14.06 -11.14 -14.67
CA ILE A 234 -13.13 -12.28 -14.70
C ILE A 234 -12.42 -12.44 -13.35
N LYS A 235 -12.27 -13.69 -12.90
CA LYS A 235 -11.38 -14.03 -11.78
C LYS A 235 -9.94 -14.04 -12.27
N VAL A 236 -9.09 -13.22 -11.66
CA VAL A 236 -7.69 -13.06 -12.07
C VAL A 236 -6.77 -14.10 -11.45
N THR A 237 -7.20 -14.86 -10.43
CA THR A 237 -6.36 -15.87 -9.75
C THR A 237 -5.72 -16.90 -10.68
N LYS A 238 -6.38 -17.28 -11.78
CA LYS A 238 -5.85 -18.23 -12.77
C LYS A 238 -4.65 -17.71 -13.57
N TYR A 239 -4.45 -16.40 -13.51
CA TYR A 239 -3.43 -15.66 -14.25
C TYR A 239 -2.29 -15.20 -13.34
N ILE A 240 -2.43 -15.40 -12.03
CA ILE A 240 -1.45 -15.03 -11.02
C ILE A 240 -0.58 -16.24 -10.67
N ASN A 241 0.72 -16.02 -10.59
CA ASN A 241 1.73 -16.97 -10.20
C ASN A 241 2.79 -16.28 -9.33
N VAL A 242 3.79 -17.04 -8.88
CA VAL A 242 4.90 -16.55 -8.04
C VAL A 242 5.69 -15.38 -8.62
N LYS A 243 5.60 -15.10 -9.93
CA LYS A 243 6.27 -13.96 -10.56
C LYS A 243 5.39 -12.71 -10.60
N ASN A 244 4.08 -12.84 -10.84
CA ASN A 244 3.16 -11.70 -11.05
C ASN A 244 2.05 -11.59 -9.98
N HIS A 245 2.33 -12.04 -8.75
CA HIS A 245 1.43 -11.97 -7.60
C HIS A 245 1.38 -10.59 -6.91
N GLN A 246 2.01 -9.59 -7.52
CA GLN A 246 2.07 -8.23 -7.02
C GLN A 246 1.36 -7.28 -7.98
N LEU A 247 0.47 -6.45 -7.42
CA LEU A 247 -0.08 -5.28 -8.10
C LEU A 247 0.51 -4.03 -7.46
N ARG A 248 1.30 -3.29 -8.24
CA ARG A 248 1.98 -2.08 -7.79
C ARG A 248 1.24 -0.83 -8.26
N TYR A 249 0.98 0.10 -7.36
CA TYR A 249 0.59 1.48 -7.69
C TYR A 249 1.75 2.43 -7.41
N VAL A 250 1.98 3.38 -8.32
CA VAL A 250 3.08 4.34 -8.24
C VAL A 250 2.55 5.75 -8.55
N LEU A 251 2.90 6.71 -7.71
CA LEU A 251 2.88 8.13 -8.05
C LEU A 251 4.31 8.57 -8.36
N LYS A 252 4.55 9.06 -9.57
CA LYS A 252 5.89 9.50 -9.98
C LYS A 252 5.85 10.70 -10.92
N ASN A 253 6.96 11.43 -10.97
CA ASN A 253 7.24 12.37 -12.04
C ASN A 253 7.80 11.59 -13.23
N LYS A 254 7.05 11.53 -14.34
CA LYS A 254 7.47 10.76 -15.52
C LYS A 254 8.67 11.37 -16.26
N ARG A 255 8.95 12.66 -16.07
CA ARG A 255 10.02 13.38 -16.75
C ARG A 255 11.37 13.16 -16.06
N THR A 256 11.39 13.19 -14.72
CA THR A 256 12.62 13.03 -13.93
C THR A 256 12.83 11.60 -13.44
N GLY A 257 11.74 10.84 -13.28
CA GLY A 257 11.77 9.51 -12.65
C GLY A 257 11.52 9.53 -11.15
N ASP A 258 11.39 10.72 -10.55
CA ASP A 258 11.22 10.91 -9.09
C ASP A 258 9.97 10.18 -8.60
N VAL A 259 10.13 9.35 -7.58
CA VAL A 259 9.06 8.56 -6.97
C VAL A 259 8.55 9.28 -5.73
N TYR A 260 7.24 9.40 -5.64
CA TYR A 260 6.57 10.03 -4.50
C TYR A 260 6.12 8.95 -3.53
N PHE A 261 5.46 7.91 -4.04
CA PHE A 261 5.20 6.70 -3.26
C PHE A 261 4.99 5.48 -4.16
N VAL A 262 5.14 4.32 -3.54
CA VAL A 262 4.78 3.01 -4.09
C VAL A 262 3.87 2.29 -3.09
N VAL A 263 2.79 1.69 -3.58
CA VAL A 263 1.94 0.76 -2.82
C VAL A 263 1.95 -0.60 -3.51
N LEU A 264 2.25 -1.66 -2.76
CA LEU A 264 2.27 -3.03 -3.24
C LEU A 264 1.12 -3.82 -2.61
N PHE A 265 0.27 -4.37 -3.47
CA PHE A 265 -0.75 -5.36 -3.12
C PHE A 265 -0.21 -6.73 -3.50
N THR A 266 0.18 -7.55 -2.52
CA THR A 266 0.87 -8.82 -2.72
C THR A 266 -0.04 -9.98 -2.33
N LEU A 267 -0.24 -10.95 -3.23
CA LEU A 267 -0.97 -12.19 -2.91
C LEU A 267 -0.01 -13.27 -2.43
N LEU A 268 -0.10 -13.60 -1.14
CA LEU A 268 0.66 -14.66 -0.48
C LEU A 268 -0.11 -15.98 -0.54
N LEU A 269 0.57 -17.12 -0.66
CA LEU A 269 -0.08 -18.43 -0.71
C LEU A 269 -0.10 -19.08 0.69
N ASP A 270 -1.22 -19.64 1.14
CA ASP A 270 -1.33 -20.25 2.49
C ASP A 270 -0.91 -21.75 2.58
N GLY A 271 0.15 -22.09 3.35
CA GLY A 271 0.28 -23.32 4.17
C GLY A 271 0.97 -24.59 3.65
N ASP A 272 0.51 -25.25 2.58
CA ASP A 272 0.93 -26.64 2.27
C ASP A 272 1.62 -26.77 0.89
N GLY A 273 2.69 -26.00 0.67
CA GLY A 273 3.36 -25.81 -0.64
C GLY A 273 3.15 -24.39 -1.22
N ARG A 274 3.06 -23.42 -0.31
CA ARG A 274 2.37 -22.14 -0.46
C ARG A 274 3.01 -21.15 0.54
N GLU A 275 3.63 -20.06 0.08
CA GLU A 275 4.39 -19.16 0.96
C GLU A 275 3.54 -18.13 1.73
N TRP A 276 3.36 -18.40 3.03
CA TRP A 276 3.47 -17.43 4.13
C TRP A 276 3.66 -18.17 5.47
N GLU A 277 4.85 -18.07 6.07
CA GLU A 277 5.09 -18.32 7.51
C GLU A 277 5.62 -17.00 8.08
N GLY A 278 4.77 -16.25 8.78
CA GLY A 278 5.11 -14.92 9.30
C GLY A 278 5.85 -14.97 10.64
N GLU A 279 6.68 -13.96 10.90
CA GLU A 279 6.95 -13.49 12.25
C GLU A 279 5.95 -12.37 12.60
N GLU A 280 5.40 -12.41 13.81
CA GLU A 280 4.67 -11.29 14.39
C GLU A 280 5.57 -10.06 14.42
N ILE A 281 5.08 -8.94 13.88
CA ILE A 281 5.72 -7.65 14.06
C ILE A 281 5.49 -7.27 15.52
N GLY A 282 6.47 -7.58 16.36
CA GLY A 282 6.54 -7.10 17.74
C GLY A 282 6.49 -5.58 17.74
N VAL A 283 5.41 -5.04 18.31
CA VAL A 283 5.37 -3.62 18.68
C VAL A 283 6.45 -3.47 19.75
N ALA A 284 7.46 -2.64 19.46
CA ALA A 284 8.49 -2.30 20.43
C ALA A 284 7.80 -1.70 21.67
N ASP A 285 7.92 -2.41 22.78
CA ASP A 285 7.60 -1.90 24.11
C ASP A 285 8.67 -0.86 24.46
N ASP A 286 8.28 0.42 24.39
CA ASP A 286 9.09 1.56 24.80
C ASP A 286 9.09 1.61 26.34
N GLY A 287 9.99 0.81 26.93
CA GLY A 287 10.24 0.79 28.36
C GLY A 287 11.44 1.65 28.74
N GLY A 288 11.17 2.87 29.21
CA GLY A 288 11.85 3.38 30.41
C GLY A 288 12.49 4.77 30.32
N SER A 289 11.79 5.77 30.87
CA SER A 289 12.45 6.87 31.59
C SER A 289 11.50 7.59 32.57
N GLY A 290 11.92 7.65 33.85
CA GLY A 290 11.50 8.62 34.88
C GLY A 290 10.29 8.19 35.71
N ASP A 291 10.46 7.61 36.90
CA ASP A 291 10.91 8.19 38.19
C ASP A 291 9.75 8.77 39.03
N ASP A 292 9.95 8.68 40.36
CA ASP A 292 9.30 9.41 41.46
C ASP A 292 8.02 8.80 42.08
N VAL A 293 7.86 8.52 43.40
CA VAL A 293 8.69 8.71 44.62
C VAL A 293 8.15 7.82 45.77
N ASP A 294 9.04 7.44 46.69
CA ASP A 294 9.01 7.61 48.16
C ASP A 294 8.51 6.56 49.20
N ASN A 295 9.33 6.53 50.27
CA ASN A 295 9.16 6.05 51.65
C ASN A 295 9.13 4.53 51.89
N GLY A 296 9.88 3.94 52.82
CA GLY A 296 10.74 4.46 53.89
C GLY A 296 10.90 3.36 54.96
N ASP A 297 12.11 3.30 55.52
CA ASP A 297 12.49 2.83 56.88
C ASP A 297 12.44 1.35 57.29
N ASP A 298 13.64 0.91 57.71
CA ASP A 298 14.01 0.23 58.97
C ASP A 298 14.03 -1.32 59.11
N ASP A 299 15.27 -1.77 59.35
CA ASP A 299 15.78 -2.64 60.43
C ASP A 299 15.75 -4.19 60.38
N ASP A 300 16.98 -4.70 60.45
CA ASP A 300 17.55 -5.72 61.35
C ASP A 300 17.35 -7.25 61.19
N ASP A 301 18.48 -7.92 61.50
CA ASP A 301 18.71 -9.29 61.99
C ASP A 301 18.51 -10.49 61.04
N SER A 302 19.23 -11.60 61.10
CA SER A 302 20.53 -12.00 61.67
C SER A 302 20.81 -13.46 61.21
N ASP A 303 22.07 -13.88 61.32
CA ASP A 303 22.56 -15.25 61.60
C ASP A 303 22.46 -16.40 60.57
N ASP A 304 23.66 -16.81 60.13
CA ASP A 304 24.30 -18.14 60.24
C ASP A 304 23.55 -19.44 59.88
N VAL A 305 24.22 -20.31 59.10
CA VAL A 305 24.77 -21.64 59.51
C VAL A 305 25.38 -22.36 58.30
N ASP A 306 26.72 -22.41 58.27
CA ASP A 306 27.63 -23.58 58.12
C ASP A 306 27.26 -24.82 57.27
N ASN A 307 28.17 -25.11 56.31
CA ASN A 307 29.00 -26.32 56.14
C ASN A 307 28.32 -27.70 55.95
N ASP A 308 28.88 -28.72 55.30
CA ASP A 308 30.18 -29.04 54.70
C ASP A 308 29.95 -30.36 53.91
N ASP A 309 30.81 -30.64 52.91
CA ASP A 309 31.42 -31.95 52.58
C ASP A 309 30.52 -33.17 52.24
N ASP A 310 30.87 -34.14 51.38
CA ASP A 310 32.06 -34.46 50.58
C ASP A 310 31.70 -35.68 49.69
N ASP A 311 32.53 -35.92 48.67
CA ASP A 311 32.94 -37.25 48.16
C ASP A 311 31.91 -38.17 47.44
N ASP A 312 32.26 -38.98 46.44
CA ASP A 312 33.45 -39.17 45.59
C ASP A 312 33.05 -40.22 44.53
N ASP A 313 33.82 -40.23 43.44
CA ASP A 313 34.24 -41.37 42.64
C ASP A 313 33.29 -42.17 41.71
N GLY A 314 33.68 -42.16 40.42
CA GLY A 314 34.47 -43.30 39.94
C GLY A 314 33.95 -44.12 38.75
N GLY A 315 34.57 -43.90 37.58
CA GLY A 315 34.86 -44.92 36.55
C GLY A 315 33.72 -45.22 35.54
N GLY A 316 33.94 -45.35 34.23
CA GLY A 316 35.16 -45.57 33.45
C GLY A 316 34.91 -46.69 32.42
N ASN A 317 35.53 -46.55 31.23
CA ASN A 317 35.65 -47.53 30.13
C ASN A 317 34.40 -47.79 29.25
N LYS A 318 34.49 -48.08 27.94
CA LYS A 318 35.51 -48.00 26.86
C LYS A 318 34.86 -48.68 25.64
N ASP A 319 35.25 -48.24 24.43
CA ASP A 319 35.43 -49.08 23.22
C ASP A 319 34.18 -49.78 22.59
N LYS A 320 33.97 -49.98 21.28
CA LYS A 320 34.81 -49.97 20.06
C LYS A 320 33.92 -50.38 18.83
N TYR A 321 34.30 -49.93 17.62
CA TYR A 321 34.26 -50.64 16.30
C TYR A 321 32.90 -51.04 15.68
N ILE A 322 32.62 -51.16 14.36
CA ILE A 322 33.28 -51.12 13.01
C ILE A 322 32.07 -50.96 12.01
N ASP A 323 32.06 -50.02 11.07
CA ASP A 323 32.46 -50.08 9.64
C ASP A 323 31.68 -51.04 8.69
N ASN A 324 31.28 -50.47 7.52
CA ASN A 324 31.12 -51.11 6.18
C ASN A 324 29.88 -52.01 5.93
N ASP A 325 29.24 -52.14 4.76
CA ASP A 325 29.33 -51.62 3.38
C ASP A 325 28.15 -52.26 2.59
N GLU A 326 27.94 -51.86 1.32
CA GLU A 326 27.15 -52.52 0.25
C GLU A 326 25.60 -52.44 0.37
N GLY A 327 24.78 -52.12 -0.64
CA GLY A 327 24.91 -52.31 -2.09
C GLY A 327 23.90 -53.37 -2.58
N VAL A 328 23.21 -53.11 -3.70
CA VAL A 328 22.28 -54.00 -4.47
C VAL A 328 20.84 -54.03 -3.92
N ASP A 329 19.74 -53.78 -4.66
CA ASP A 329 19.41 -53.68 -6.10
C ASP A 329 18.28 -52.64 -6.30
#